data_AF-A0A8B8UQS0-F1
#
_entry.id   AF-A0A8B8UQS0-F1
#
_cell.length_a   1.000
_cell.length_b   1.000
_cell.length_c   1.000
_cell.angle_alpha   90.00
_cell.angle_beta   90.00
_cell.angle_gamma   90.00
#
_symmetry.space_group_name_H-M   'P 1'
#
loop_
_entity.id
_entity.type
_entity.pdbx_description
1 polymer ?
#
loop_
_entity_poly.entity_id
_entity_poly.type
_entity_poly.pdbx_seq_one_letter_code
_entity_poly.pdbx_strand_id
1 'polypeptide(L)'
;MNSGTYANSQIEKPVSKSVYSGEKDSSFNSSSVRHSILEEDIENKCIAVNENKVIENQKVIQSLCKNSQLDLIEQPYFGECDFIINHSTCLYKIQANRFLQLRNNGPLYYDKAVNDLLTEFQRVIIIVEFSEIIQDVDPDLFWKIRLYLLHSRVDVFFVHENIDLFIDWIKYFIAKWALPYSNEKEENIANAGVLLDLGFNILLVRKIFQTYSLQEFFMAIIREESQAVELLTVSQMTRVKRLLTLEW
;
A
#
# COMPACT_ATOMS: atom_id res chain seq x y z
N MET A 1 -74.08 28.01 35.60
CA MET A 1 -73.30 27.73 34.37
C MET A 1 -72.86 26.26 34.43
N ASN A 2 -73.06 25.58 33.31
CA ASN A 2 -73.01 24.12 33.02
C ASN A 2 -71.70 23.41 33.45
N SER A 3 -71.74 22.16 33.94
CA SER A 3 -71.63 20.85 33.21
C SER A 3 -70.33 20.72 32.39
N GLY A 4 -69.59 19.62 32.26
CA GLY A 4 -69.67 18.19 32.59
C GLY A 4 -68.47 17.52 31.85
N THR A 5 -67.80 16.53 32.45
CA THR A 5 -67.73 15.11 32.01
C THR A 5 -66.77 14.74 30.84
N TYR A 6 -66.13 13.55 31.00
CA TYR A 6 -65.60 12.57 30.01
C TYR A 6 -64.08 12.41 29.76
N ALA A 7 -63.54 11.31 30.33
CA ALA A 7 -62.92 10.10 29.72
C ALA A 7 -61.92 10.15 28.53
N ASN A 8 -61.03 9.13 28.55
CA ASN A 8 -60.16 8.57 27.49
C ASN A 8 -58.88 9.34 27.15
N SER A 9 -57.74 8.74 26.75
CA SER A 9 -57.33 7.35 26.49
C SER A 9 -55.81 7.36 26.25
N GLN A 10 -55.14 6.21 26.46
CA GLN A 10 -53.75 5.97 26.06
C GLN A 10 -53.49 6.32 24.58
N ILE A 11 -52.37 6.98 24.29
CA ILE A 11 -51.67 6.88 23.00
C ILE A 11 -50.17 6.84 23.29
N GLU A 12 -49.60 5.65 23.18
CA GLU A 12 -48.16 5.45 22.95
C GLU A 12 -47.74 6.24 21.70
N LYS A 13 -46.64 6.99 21.80
CA LYS A 13 -45.95 7.53 20.63
C LYS A 13 -44.59 6.84 20.46
N PRO A 14 -44.22 6.55 19.20
CA PRO A 14 -43.40 5.41 18.83
C PRO A 14 -41.92 5.65 19.05
N VAL A 15 -41.21 4.55 19.31
CA VAL A 15 -39.78 4.43 19.10
C VAL A 15 -39.50 4.66 17.60
N SER A 16 -39.10 5.88 17.25
CA SER A 16 -38.37 6.13 16.01
C SER A 16 -36.88 6.15 16.34
N LYS A 17 -36.21 5.01 16.18
CA LYS A 17 -34.76 4.97 15.99
C LYS A 17 -34.43 5.71 14.69
N SER A 18 -34.19 7.02 14.77
CA SER A 18 -33.55 7.75 13.68
C SER A 18 -32.05 7.53 13.78
N VAL A 19 -31.61 6.49 13.07
CA VAL A 19 -30.23 6.28 12.66
C VAL A 19 -29.88 7.45 11.73
N TYR A 20 -29.21 8.48 12.24
CA TYR A 20 -28.40 9.41 11.46
C TYR A 20 -27.56 10.23 12.45
N SER A 21 -26.52 9.62 13.02
CA SER A 21 -25.37 10.35 13.52
C SER A 21 -24.57 10.81 12.30
N GLY A 22 -24.97 11.96 11.76
CA GLY A 22 -24.20 12.70 10.77
C GLY A 22 -22.99 13.36 11.42
N GLU A 23 -22.04 12.56 11.89
CA GLU A 23 -20.67 12.99 12.15
C GLU A 23 -19.78 12.14 11.24
N LYS A 24 -19.70 12.56 9.97
CA LYS A 24 -18.57 12.18 9.13
C LYS A 24 -17.43 13.08 9.57
N ASP A 25 -16.51 12.49 10.31
CA ASP A 25 -15.16 13.01 10.53
C ASP A 25 -14.52 13.34 9.17
N SER A 26 -14.63 14.61 8.76
CA SER A 26 -13.98 15.17 7.58
C SER A 26 -12.85 16.10 7.96
N SER A 27 -12.24 15.91 9.13
CA SER A 27 -10.98 16.57 9.51
C SER A 27 -9.81 15.62 9.26
N PHE A 28 -9.05 15.90 8.21
CA PHE A 28 -7.71 15.34 7.99
C PHE A 28 -6.80 15.77 9.15
N ASN A 29 -6.65 14.92 10.17
CA ASN A 29 -5.67 15.13 11.23
C ASN A 29 -4.36 14.44 10.86
N SER A 30 -3.52 15.12 10.07
CA SER A 30 -2.10 14.76 9.89
C SER A 30 -1.34 14.73 11.22
N SER A 31 -1.86 15.40 12.24
CA SER A 31 -1.38 15.39 13.63
C SER A 31 -1.45 14.01 14.29
N SER A 32 -2.30 13.09 13.82
CA SER A 32 -2.46 11.77 14.46
C SER A 32 -1.34 10.79 14.14
N VAL A 33 -0.61 10.96 13.02
CA VAL A 33 0.49 10.07 12.62
C VAL A 33 1.77 10.36 13.43
N ARG A 34 1.93 11.60 13.92
CA ARG A 34 3.15 12.08 14.58
C ARG A 34 3.42 11.52 15.97
N HIS A 35 2.44 10.89 16.63
CA HIS A 35 2.53 10.66 18.08
C HIS A 35 2.66 9.19 18.54
N SER A 36 2.80 8.22 17.63
CA SER A 36 2.71 6.80 18.05
C SER A 36 3.72 5.82 17.44
N ILE A 37 4.76 6.27 16.75
CA ILE A 37 5.78 5.36 16.18
C ILE A 37 7.03 5.47 17.04
N LEU A 38 7.34 4.41 17.77
CA LEU A 38 8.59 4.30 18.51
C LEU A 38 9.70 3.85 17.57
N GLU A 39 10.95 4.25 17.81
CA GLU A 39 12.09 3.80 16.99
C GLU A 39 12.21 2.27 16.99
N GLU A 40 11.88 1.63 18.11
CA GLU A 40 11.77 0.17 18.28
C GLU A 40 10.81 -0.50 17.28
N ASP A 41 9.76 0.21 16.81
CA ASP A 41 8.79 -0.34 15.86
C ASP A 41 9.39 -0.54 14.46
N ILE A 42 10.57 0.04 14.20
CA ILE A 42 11.23 0.04 12.89
C ILE A 42 12.50 -0.81 12.88
N GLU A 43 13.08 -1.09 14.06
CA GLU A 43 14.34 -1.83 14.17
C GLU A 43 14.28 -3.24 13.58
N ASN A 44 15.35 -3.65 12.90
CA ASN A 44 15.55 -4.98 12.30
C ASN A 44 14.54 -5.37 11.21
N LYS A 45 13.71 -4.44 10.76
CA LYS A 45 12.85 -4.63 9.58
C LYS A 45 13.66 -4.38 8.31
N CYS A 46 13.14 -4.88 7.20
CA CYS A 46 13.72 -4.65 5.88
C CYS A 46 12.68 -4.10 4.92
N ILE A 47 13.07 -3.07 4.17
CA ILE A 47 12.32 -2.56 3.02
C ILE A 47 13.23 -2.45 1.80
N ALA A 48 12.64 -2.31 0.62
CA ALA A 48 13.39 -1.99 -0.59
C ALA A 48 13.03 -0.60 -1.12
N VAL A 49 14.01 0.06 -1.73
CA VAL A 49 13.84 1.29 -2.51
C VAL A 49 14.10 0.97 -3.97
N ASN A 50 13.29 1.53 -4.86
CA ASN A 50 13.51 1.40 -6.29
C ASN A 50 14.72 2.23 -6.72
N GLU A 51 15.69 1.60 -7.39
CA GLU A 51 16.92 2.24 -7.91
C GLU A 51 16.61 3.54 -8.68
N ASN A 52 15.59 3.52 -9.54
CA ASN A 52 15.19 4.68 -10.35
C ASN A 52 14.64 5.86 -9.53
N LYS A 53 14.31 5.63 -8.25
CA LYS A 53 13.71 6.61 -7.33
C LYS A 53 14.64 6.96 -6.16
N VAL A 54 15.84 6.38 -6.08
CA VAL A 54 16.80 6.64 -5.00
C VAL A 54 17.20 8.10 -4.93
N ILE A 55 17.54 8.71 -6.08
CA ILE A 55 17.96 10.11 -6.14
C ILE A 55 16.83 11.04 -5.69
N GLU A 56 15.60 10.78 -6.12
CA GLU A 56 14.42 11.57 -5.72
C GLU A 56 14.16 11.45 -4.22
N ASN A 57 14.36 10.26 -3.65
CA ASN A 57 14.05 9.96 -2.25
C ASN A 57 15.28 10.04 -1.32
N GLN A 58 16.42 10.58 -1.76
CA GLN A 58 17.68 10.54 -1.00
C GLN A 58 17.54 11.11 0.43
N LYS A 59 16.84 12.23 0.59
CA LYS A 59 16.61 12.86 1.90
C LYS A 59 15.74 11.99 2.82
N VAL A 60 14.75 11.31 2.25
CA VAL A 60 13.88 10.37 2.96
C VAL A 60 14.71 9.18 3.42
N ILE A 61 15.48 8.58 2.52
CA ILE A 61 16.38 7.45 2.81
C ILE A 61 17.37 7.82 3.93
N GLN A 62 18.01 8.99 3.84
CA GLN A 62 18.90 9.49 4.89
C GLN A 62 18.20 9.61 6.25
N SER A 63 16.96 10.08 6.26
CA SER A 63 16.17 10.19 7.50
C SER A 63 15.78 8.82 8.05
N LEU A 64 15.39 7.88 7.19
CA LEU A 64 15.00 6.53 7.59
C LEU A 64 16.19 5.73 8.15
N CYS A 65 17.37 5.83 7.54
CA CYS A 65 18.58 5.12 7.97
C CYS A 65 19.29 5.79 9.17
N LYS A 66 18.87 6.99 9.58
CA LYS A 66 19.49 7.69 10.71
C LYS A 66 18.96 7.10 12.02
N ASN A 67 19.86 6.55 12.83
CA ASN A 67 19.59 5.99 14.17
C ASN A 67 18.61 4.81 14.20
N SER A 68 18.29 4.19 13.06
CA SER A 68 17.45 3.00 13.01
C SER A 68 18.27 1.77 12.58
N GLN A 69 17.89 0.59 13.08
CA GLN A 69 18.39 -0.70 12.57
C GLN A 69 17.57 -1.18 11.35
N LEU A 70 17.03 -0.25 10.56
CA LEU A 70 16.27 -0.57 9.35
C LEU A 70 17.23 -0.98 8.24
N ASP A 71 17.05 -2.18 7.69
CA ASP A 71 17.74 -2.61 6.49
C ASP A 71 17.02 -2.08 5.25
N LEU A 72 17.73 -1.35 4.40
CA LEU A 72 17.18 -0.71 3.21
C LEU A 72 17.94 -1.17 1.98
N ILE A 73 17.25 -1.91 1.12
CA ILE A 73 17.84 -2.55 -0.05
C ILE A 73 17.49 -1.75 -1.29
N GLU A 74 18.50 -1.36 -2.04
CA GLU A 74 18.30 -0.84 -3.39
C GLU A 74 18.00 -2.01 -4.35
N GLN A 75 16.87 -1.93 -5.05
CA GLN A 75 16.47 -2.93 -6.03
C GLN A 75 16.17 -2.28 -7.38
N PRO A 76 16.77 -2.76 -8.50
CA PRO A 76 16.24 -2.51 -9.82
C PRO A 76 14.88 -3.21 -9.95
N TYR A 77 13.79 -2.44 -9.92
CA TYR A 77 12.43 -2.96 -10.04
C TYR A 77 11.69 -2.25 -11.18
N PHE A 78 10.92 -3.02 -11.94
CA PHE A 78 10.28 -2.53 -13.17
C PHE A 78 9.09 -1.59 -12.92
N GLY A 79 8.44 -1.70 -11.75
CA GLY A 79 7.33 -0.84 -11.37
C GLY A 79 7.79 0.57 -11.01
N GLU A 80 6.87 1.54 -11.05
CA GLU A 80 7.15 2.95 -10.73
C GLU A 80 7.12 3.28 -9.24
N CYS A 81 6.84 2.30 -8.37
CA CYS A 81 6.79 2.52 -6.93
C CYS A 81 8.14 3.00 -6.37
N ASP A 82 8.09 3.88 -5.38
CA ASP A 82 9.25 4.43 -4.68
C ASP A 82 9.86 3.41 -3.73
N PHE A 83 9.00 2.76 -2.95
CA PHE A 83 9.39 1.79 -1.92
C PHE A 83 8.55 0.52 -1.99
N ILE A 84 9.17 -0.59 -1.58
CA ILE A 84 8.50 -1.86 -1.35
C ILE A 84 8.61 -2.14 0.15
N ILE A 85 7.47 -2.17 0.83
CA ILE A 85 7.40 -2.25 2.30
C ILE A 85 7.52 -3.69 2.79
N ASN A 86 6.95 -4.64 2.05
CA ASN A 86 7.08 -6.08 2.30
C ASN A 86 6.84 -6.87 1.00
N HIS A 87 6.75 -8.21 1.10
CA HIS A 87 6.57 -9.10 -0.05
C HIS A 87 5.46 -8.73 -1.04
N SER A 88 4.36 -8.08 -0.61
CA SER A 88 3.25 -7.73 -1.51
C SER A 88 2.61 -6.36 -1.23
N THR A 89 3.37 -5.44 -0.61
CA THR A 89 2.95 -4.06 -0.35
C THR A 89 3.98 -3.09 -0.91
N CYS A 90 3.56 -2.17 -1.79
CA CYS A 90 4.39 -1.08 -2.29
C CYS A 90 3.81 0.30 -1.94
N LEU A 91 4.67 1.31 -1.97
CA LEU A 91 4.32 2.72 -1.87
C LEU A 91 4.70 3.43 -3.16
N TYR A 92 3.74 4.17 -3.72
CA TYR A 92 3.93 4.99 -4.91
C TYR A 92 3.50 6.43 -4.64
N LYS A 93 4.44 7.36 -4.80
CA LYS A 93 4.23 8.79 -4.62
C LYS A 93 3.86 9.43 -5.95
N ILE A 94 2.75 10.17 -5.97
CA ILE A 94 2.23 10.85 -7.16
C ILE A 94 1.91 12.31 -6.86
N GLN A 95 1.85 13.14 -7.89
CA GLN A 95 1.54 14.57 -7.77
C GLN A 95 0.09 14.82 -8.21
N ALA A 96 -0.69 15.51 -7.37
CA ALA A 96 -2.08 15.83 -7.65
C ALA A 96 -2.24 16.62 -8.97
N ASN A 97 -1.35 17.61 -9.21
CA ASN A 97 -1.39 18.44 -10.41
C ASN A 97 -1.13 17.70 -11.73
N ARG A 98 -0.56 16.49 -11.67
CA ARG A 98 -0.33 15.64 -12.86
C ARG A 98 -1.44 14.62 -13.09
N PHE A 99 -2.36 14.47 -12.13
CA PHE A 99 -3.30 13.37 -12.15
C PHE A 99 -4.22 13.37 -13.38
N LEU A 100 -4.72 14.54 -13.76
CA LEU A 100 -5.61 14.70 -14.92
C LEU A 100 -4.87 14.99 -16.23
N GLN A 101 -3.54 14.89 -16.25
CA GLN A 101 -2.76 15.10 -17.48
C GLN A 101 -2.89 13.89 -18.40
N LEU A 102 -3.20 14.15 -19.66
CA LEU A 102 -3.28 13.10 -20.69
C LEU A 102 -1.88 12.77 -21.22
N ARG A 103 -1.60 11.47 -21.35
CA ARG A 103 -0.45 10.98 -22.12
C ARG A 103 -0.76 11.03 -23.61
N ASN A 104 0.28 11.01 -24.44
CA ASN A 104 0.17 11.04 -25.91
C ASN A 104 -0.73 9.94 -26.50
N ASN A 105 -0.86 8.81 -25.80
CA ASN A 105 -1.67 7.66 -26.22
C ASN A 105 -3.10 7.67 -25.66
N GLY A 106 -3.51 8.70 -24.92
CA GLY A 106 -4.88 8.88 -24.41
C GLY A 106 -5.08 8.69 -22.89
N PRO A 107 -4.50 7.68 -22.21
CA PRO A 107 -4.66 7.48 -20.77
C PRO A 107 -4.19 8.67 -19.91
N LEU A 108 -4.69 8.74 -18.69
CA LEU A 108 -4.18 9.68 -17.69
C LEU A 108 -2.75 9.30 -17.28
N TYR A 109 -2.04 10.28 -16.74
CA TYR A 109 -0.62 10.20 -16.46
C TYR A 109 -0.22 8.99 -15.60
N TYR A 110 -1.03 8.64 -14.61
CA TYR A 110 -0.71 7.56 -13.66
C TYR A 110 -1.37 6.21 -13.96
N ASP A 111 -2.24 6.13 -14.98
CA ASP A 111 -3.06 4.93 -15.23
C ASP A 111 -2.23 3.66 -15.41
N LYS A 112 -1.25 3.71 -16.31
CA LYS A 112 -0.41 2.55 -16.59
C LYS A 112 0.36 2.12 -15.34
N ALA A 113 1.00 3.08 -14.67
CA ALA A 113 1.83 2.81 -13.50
C ALA A 113 1.03 2.15 -12.37
N VAL A 114 -0.16 2.68 -12.04
CA VAL A 114 -1.02 2.10 -10.99
C VAL A 114 -1.50 0.70 -11.36
N ASN A 115 -1.91 0.49 -12.62
CA ASN A 115 -2.34 -0.83 -13.08
C ASN A 115 -1.21 -1.85 -13.06
N ASP A 116 0.00 -1.47 -13.49
CA ASP A 116 1.18 -2.33 -13.45
C ASP A 116 1.50 -2.73 -12.00
N LEU A 117 1.44 -1.78 -11.04
CA LEU A 117 1.62 -2.08 -9.61
C LEU A 117 0.55 -3.05 -9.07
N LEU A 118 -0.72 -2.89 -9.48
CA LEU A 118 -1.81 -3.81 -9.09
C LEU A 118 -1.66 -5.22 -9.66
N THR A 119 -0.82 -5.42 -10.68
CA THR A 119 -0.49 -6.77 -11.16
C THR A 119 0.50 -7.49 -10.24
N GLU A 120 1.30 -6.76 -9.46
CA GLU A 120 2.42 -7.32 -8.69
C GLU A 120 2.28 -7.23 -7.17
N PHE A 121 1.44 -6.32 -6.69
CA PHE A 121 1.20 -6.11 -5.27
C PHE A 121 -0.25 -6.36 -4.91
N GLN A 122 -0.45 -7.03 -3.78
CA GLN A 122 -1.77 -7.19 -3.18
C GLN A 122 -2.24 -5.91 -2.47
N ARG A 123 -1.30 -5.04 -2.06
CA ARG A 123 -1.58 -3.70 -1.55
C ARG A 123 -0.70 -2.65 -2.23
N VAL A 124 -1.33 -1.62 -2.76
CA VAL A 124 -0.68 -0.45 -3.36
C VAL A 124 -1.05 0.78 -2.55
N ILE A 125 -0.08 1.36 -1.86
CA ILE A 125 -0.26 2.60 -1.11
C ILE A 125 0.07 3.75 -2.05
N ILE A 126 -0.88 4.65 -2.28
CA ILE A 126 -0.70 5.84 -3.10
C ILE A 126 -0.64 7.06 -2.20
N ILE A 127 0.53 7.71 -2.17
CA ILE A 127 0.71 9.01 -1.54
C ILE A 127 0.54 10.09 -2.60
N VAL A 128 -0.52 10.88 -2.48
CA VAL A 128 -0.82 11.99 -3.39
C VAL A 128 -0.28 13.28 -2.77
N GLU A 129 0.87 13.74 -3.27
CA GLU A 129 1.43 15.03 -2.92
C GLU A 129 0.62 16.15 -3.58
N PHE A 130 0.27 17.18 -2.81
CA PHE A 130 -0.46 18.34 -3.30
C PHE A 130 0.03 19.64 -2.65
N SER A 131 -0.06 20.73 -3.41
CA SER A 131 0.15 22.07 -2.88
C SER A 131 -1.16 22.64 -2.32
N GLU A 132 -1.06 23.49 -1.29
CA GLU A 132 -2.22 24.18 -0.70
C GLU A 132 -3.01 24.98 -1.75
N ILE A 133 -2.33 25.50 -2.77
CA ILE A 133 -2.95 26.22 -3.90
C ILE A 133 -4.00 25.34 -4.60
N ILE A 134 -3.71 24.04 -4.82
CA ILE A 134 -4.65 23.13 -5.48
C ILE A 134 -5.88 22.89 -4.61
N GLN A 135 -5.71 22.85 -3.29
CA GLN A 135 -6.81 22.70 -2.35
C GLN A 135 -7.81 23.85 -2.43
N ASP A 136 -7.32 25.07 -2.62
CA ASP A 136 -8.16 26.26 -2.74
C ASP A 136 -8.77 26.40 -4.15
N VAL A 137 -8.01 26.07 -5.19
CA VAL A 137 -8.38 26.33 -6.59
C VAL A 137 -9.24 25.21 -7.19
N ASP A 138 -8.95 23.95 -6.88
CA ASP A 138 -9.69 22.77 -7.37
C ASP A 138 -9.91 21.74 -6.25
N PRO A 139 -10.76 22.05 -5.25
CA PRO A 139 -11.08 21.12 -4.16
C PRO A 139 -11.76 19.83 -4.67
N ASP A 140 -12.38 19.88 -5.86
CA ASP A 140 -13.01 18.71 -6.46
C ASP A 140 -12.00 17.64 -6.88
N LEU A 141 -10.76 18.03 -7.17
CA LEU A 141 -9.70 17.10 -7.56
C LEU A 141 -9.51 15.99 -6.52
N PHE A 142 -9.64 16.30 -5.23
CA PHE A 142 -9.39 15.34 -4.14
C PHE A 142 -10.38 14.18 -4.16
N TRP A 143 -11.69 14.46 -4.27
CA TRP A 143 -12.68 13.38 -4.32
C TRP A 143 -12.64 12.67 -5.68
N LYS A 144 -12.34 13.36 -6.78
CA LYS A 144 -12.15 12.75 -8.11
C LYS A 144 -11.02 11.73 -8.09
N ILE A 145 -9.85 12.10 -7.53
CA ILE A 145 -8.71 11.18 -7.38
C ILE A 145 -9.10 9.97 -6.52
N ARG A 146 -9.78 10.18 -5.39
CA ARG A 146 -10.23 9.08 -4.52
C ARG A 146 -11.18 8.12 -5.22
N LEU A 147 -12.16 8.64 -5.97
CA LEU A 147 -13.11 7.80 -6.71
C LEU A 147 -12.44 7.09 -7.89
N TYR A 148 -11.53 7.76 -8.57
CA TYR A 148 -10.79 7.18 -9.70
C TYR A 148 -9.92 6.00 -9.25
N LEU A 149 -9.22 6.16 -8.12
CA LEU A 149 -8.34 5.14 -7.53
C LEU A 149 -9.11 4.17 -6.61
N LEU A 150 -10.44 4.19 -6.60
CA LEU A 150 -11.24 3.39 -5.68
C LEU A 150 -11.13 1.89 -6.02
N HIS A 151 -10.25 1.19 -5.29
CA HIS A 151 -10.04 -0.24 -5.41
C HIS A 151 -9.73 -0.82 -4.02
N SER A 152 -10.26 -2.01 -3.71
CA SER A 152 -10.00 -2.74 -2.45
C SER A 152 -8.53 -3.01 -2.10
N ARG A 153 -7.62 -2.85 -3.06
CA ARG A 153 -6.17 -3.09 -2.92
C ARG A 153 -5.37 -1.79 -2.92
N VAL A 154 -6.04 -0.64 -3.01
CA VAL A 154 -5.41 0.67 -3.11
C VAL A 154 -5.78 1.51 -1.90
N ASP A 155 -4.75 1.95 -1.15
CA ASP A 155 -4.90 2.88 -0.03
C ASP A 155 -4.42 4.27 -0.47
N VAL A 156 -5.29 5.28 -0.44
CA VAL A 156 -4.98 6.64 -0.92
C VAL A 156 -4.89 7.65 0.21
N PHE A 157 -3.71 8.26 0.38
CA PHE A 157 -3.46 9.32 1.35
C PHE A 157 -2.99 10.59 0.66
N PHE A 158 -3.53 11.73 1.06
CA PHE A 158 -3.11 13.04 0.57
C PHE A 158 -2.13 13.64 1.56
N VAL A 159 -1.00 14.14 1.07
CA VAL A 159 0.06 14.71 1.89
C VAL A 159 0.48 16.03 1.24
N HIS A 160 0.72 17.06 2.07
CA HIS A 160 1.27 18.31 1.55
C HIS A 160 2.68 18.06 0.98
N GLU A 161 3.17 18.96 0.12
CA GLU A 161 4.55 18.99 -0.37
C GLU A 161 5.57 19.31 0.75
N ASN A 162 5.61 18.46 1.77
CA ASN A 162 6.47 18.55 2.94
C ASN A 162 7.13 17.19 3.17
N ILE A 163 8.45 17.17 3.04
CA ILE A 163 9.25 15.95 3.14
C ILE A 163 9.16 15.27 4.51
N ASP A 164 9.02 16.04 5.59
CA ASP A 164 8.94 15.50 6.94
C ASP A 164 7.63 14.72 7.13
N LEU A 165 6.52 15.23 6.57
CA LEU A 165 5.25 14.49 6.57
C LEU A 165 5.34 13.20 5.76
N PHE A 166 6.03 13.22 4.62
CA PHE A 166 6.24 12.01 3.83
C PHE A 166 7.09 10.98 4.58
N ILE A 167 8.15 11.42 5.27
CA ILE A 167 8.97 10.58 6.15
C ILE A 167 8.12 9.96 7.25
N ASP A 168 7.27 10.74 7.94
CA ASP A 168 6.40 10.24 9.02
C ASP A 168 5.44 9.15 8.51
N TRP A 169 4.87 9.34 7.31
CA TRP A 169 4.03 8.31 6.67
C TRP A 169 4.81 7.05 6.33
N ILE A 170 6.02 7.17 5.78
CA ILE A 170 6.83 5.98 5.48
C ILE A 170 7.18 5.23 6.77
N LYS A 171 7.58 5.95 7.83
CA LYS A 171 7.81 5.35 9.16
C LYS A 171 6.58 4.61 9.66
N TYR A 172 5.39 5.19 9.50
CA TYR A 172 4.13 4.54 9.87
C TYR A 172 3.93 3.23 9.11
N PHE A 173 4.16 3.22 7.79
CA PHE A 173 4.00 2.03 6.97
C PHE A 173 5.02 0.94 7.27
N ILE A 174 6.27 1.33 7.57
CA ILE A 174 7.31 0.40 8.01
C ILE A 174 6.92 -0.24 9.35
N ALA A 175 6.54 0.59 10.33
CA ALA A 175 6.09 0.12 11.63
C ALA A 175 4.91 -0.85 11.52
N LYS A 176 3.95 -0.55 10.64
CA LYS A 176 2.73 -1.34 10.48
C LYS A 176 2.89 -2.62 9.65
N TRP A 177 3.73 -2.61 8.61
CA TRP A 177 3.70 -3.67 7.58
C TRP A 177 5.05 -4.25 7.20
N ALA A 178 6.18 -3.58 7.47
CA ALA A 178 7.47 -4.15 7.13
C ALA A 178 7.79 -5.33 8.07
N LEU A 179 8.55 -6.29 7.53
CA LEU A 179 8.87 -7.54 8.20
C LEU A 179 10.38 -7.62 8.45
N PRO A 180 10.82 -8.27 9.54
CA PRO A 180 12.20 -8.69 9.69
C PRO A 180 12.49 -9.89 8.78
N TYR A 181 13.72 -9.94 8.26
CA TYR A 181 14.24 -11.08 7.52
C TYR A 181 15.52 -11.59 8.17
N SER A 182 15.41 -12.03 9.43
CA SER A 182 16.44 -12.83 10.09
C SER A 182 16.22 -14.31 9.73
N ASN A 183 17.29 -15.05 9.40
CA ASN A 183 17.29 -16.49 9.08
C ASN A 183 17.07 -16.87 7.60
N GLU A 184 17.63 -16.12 6.65
CA GLU A 184 17.79 -16.65 5.29
C GLU A 184 18.75 -17.85 5.32
N LYS A 185 18.31 -19.01 4.82
CA LYS A 185 19.21 -20.15 4.61
C LYS A 185 20.16 -19.78 3.46
N GLU A 186 21.45 -19.60 3.73
CA GLU A 186 22.47 -19.18 2.76
C GLU A 186 22.48 -20.04 1.47
N GLU A 187 22.09 -21.32 1.57
CA GLU A 187 21.99 -22.26 0.44
C GLU A 187 20.97 -21.84 -0.65
N ASN A 188 20.04 -20.93 -0.35
CA ASN A 188 18.99 -20.51 -1.29
C ASN A 188 19.37 -19.31 -2.18
N ILE A 189 20.49 -18.62 -1.91
CA ILE A 189 20.87 -17.39 -2.61
C ILE A 189 21.19 -17.66 -4.10
N ALA A 190 21.81 -18.80 -4.40
CA ALA A 190 22.14 -19.18 -5.79
C ALA A 190 20.89 -19.33 -6.68
N ASN A 191 19.76 -19.69 -6.08
CA ASN A 191 18.49 -19.90 -6.78
C ASN A 191 17.57 -18.67 -6.78
N ALA A 192 17.96 -17.60 -6.07
CA ALA A 192 17.19 -16.35 -6.03
C ALA A 192 17.04 -15.73 -7.42
N GLY A 193 18.05 -15.88 -8.29
CA GLY A 193 18.01 -15.40 -9.66
C GLY A 193 16.78 -15.86 -10.43
N VAL A 194 16.36 -17.12 -10.27
CA VAL A 194 15.19 -17.67 -10.98
C VAL A 194 13.91 -16.91 -10.64
N LEU A 195 13.69 -16.61 -9.35
CA LEU A 195 12.49 -15.90 -8.91
C LEU A 195 12.56 -14.39 -9.25
N LEU A 196 13.75 -13.80 -9.18
CA LEU A 196 13.98 -12.42 -9.61
C LEU A 196 13.73 -12.26 -11.13
N ASP A 197 14.18 -13.22 -11.95
CA ASP A 197 13.96 -13.25 -13.40
C ASP A 197 12.48 -13.43 -13.79
N LEU A 198 11.67 -14.03 -12.91
CA LEU A 198 10.21 -14.04 -13.01
C LEU A 198 9.54 -12.68 -12.67
N GLY A 199 10.34 -11.69 -12.31
CA GLY A 199 9.93 -10.34 -11.94
C GLY A 199 9.48 -10.22 -10.49
N PHE A 200 9.82 -11.17 -9.60
CA PHE A 200 9.46 -11.05 -8.19
C PHE A 200 10.33 -9.99 -7.52
N ASN A 201 9.75 -9.21 -6.59
CA ASN A 201 10.53 -8.28 -5.80
C ASN A 201 11.41 -9.03 -4.78
N ILE A 202 12.52 -8.41 -4.35
CA ILE A 202 13.50 -9.07 -3.47
C ILE A 202 12.88 -9.51 -2.14
N LEU A 203 11.94 -8.75 -1.59
CA LEU A 203 11.28 -9.06 -0.33
C LEU A 203 10.32 -10.26 -0.45
N LEU A 204 9.68 -10.44 -1.61
CA LEU A 204 8.90 -11.63 -1.91
C LEU A 204 9.80 -12.87 -2.01
N VAL A 205 10.94 -12.76 -2.69
CA VAL A 205 11.93 -13.84 -2.78
C VAL A 205 12.43 -14.24 -1.40
N ARG A 206 12.80 -13.26 -0.56
CA ARG A 206 13.19 -13.51 0.83
C ARG A 206 12.05 -14.17 1.62
N LYS A 207 10.81 -13.71 1.46
CA LYS A 207 9.65 -14.29 2.15
C LYS A 207 9.37 -15.73 1.75
N ILE A 208 9.54 -16.08 0.48
CA ILE A 208 9.44 -17.46 -0.02
C ILE A 208 10.53 -18.31 0.63
N PHE A 209 11.79 -17.85 0.60
CA PHE A 209 12.94 -18.61 1.12
C PHE A 209 13.05 -18.70 2.63
N GLN A 210 12.29 -17.89 3.38
CA GLN A 210 12.07 -18.10 4.81
C GLN A 210 11.31 -19.41 5.10
N THR A 211 10.47 -19.86 4.17
CA THR A 211 9.55 -20.99 4.39
C THR A 211 9.92 -22.22 3.55
N TYR A 212 10.32 -21.99 2.30
CA TYR A 212 10.51 -23.03 1.30
C TYR A 212 11.89 -22.91 0.65
N SER A 213 12.54 -24.03 0.31
CA SER A 213 13.50 -24.04 -0.80
C SER A 213 12.78 -23.80 -2.14
N LEU A 214 13.51 -23.53 -3.22
CA LEU A 214 12.89 -23.32 -4.53
C LEU A 214 12.05 -24.52 -5.00
N GLN A 215 12.56 -25.74 -4.79
CA GLN A 215 11.85 -26.97 -5.16
C GLN A 215 10.59 -27.18 -4.32
N GLU A 216 10.67 -26.96 -3.01
CA GLU A 216 9.51 -27.05 -2.11
C GLU A 216 8.46 -26.00 -2.48
N PHE A 217 8.88 -24.79 -2.84
CA PHE A 217 7.97 -23.74 -3.30
C PHE A 217 7.23 -24.17 -4.57
N PHE A 218 7.93 -24.67 -5.58
CA PHE A 218 7.26 -25.15 -6.80
C PHE A 218 6.32 -26.32 -6.53
N MET A 219 6.71 -27.26 -5.67
CA MET A 219 5.82 -28.36 -5.27
C MET A 219 4.57 -27.85 -4.53
N ALA A 220 4.72 -26.87 -3.65
CA ALA A 220 3.60 -26.24 -2.95
C ALA A 220 2.65 -25.51 -3.92
N ILE A 221 3.20 -24.83 -4.94
CA ILE A 221 2.41 -24.19 -6.00
C ILE A 221 1.66 -25.23 -6.86
N ILE A 222 2.30 -26.34 -7.24
CA ILE A 222 1.68 -27.43 -8.00
C ILE A 222 0.54 -28.09 -7.20
N ARG A 223 0.72 -28.24 -5.89
CA ARG A 223 -0.27 -28.80 -4.97
C ARG A 223 -1.35 -27.79 -4.55
N GLU A 224 -1.24 -26.54 -4.99
CA GLU A 224 -2.11 -25.43 -4.61
C GLU A 224 -2.22 -25.24 -3.09
N GLU A 225 -1.09 -25.39 -2.39
CA GLU A 225 -1.01 -25.14 -0.94
C GLU A 225 -1.29 -23.66 -0.67
N SER A 226 -2.31 -23.37 0.14
CA SER A 226 -2.83 -22.01 0.36
C SER A 226 -1.75 -21.02 0.79
N GLN A 227 -0.85 -21.44 1.68
CA GLN A 227 0.24 -20.61 2.18
C GLN A 227 1.19 -20.12 1.07
N ALA A 228 1.48 -20.95 0.06
CA ALA A 228 2.33 -20.53 -1.07
C ALA A 228 1.54 -19.71 -2.09
N VAL A 229 0.27 -20.08 -2.33
CA VAL A 229 -0.61 -19.40 -3.27
C VAL A 229 -0.92 -17.97 -2.83
N GLU A 230 -1.21 -17.77 -1.54
CA GLU A 230 -1.57 -16.47 -0.96
C GLU A 230 -0.39 -15.48 -0.91
N LEU A 231 0.86 -15.93 -1.09
CA LEU A 231 2.01 -15.02 -1.21
C LEU A 231 2.05 -14.26 -2.54
N LEU A 232 1.40 -14.81 -3.58
CA LEU A 232 1.50 -14.31 -4.95
C LEU A 232 0.24 -13.52 -5.34
N THR A 233 0.39 -12.59 -6.28
CA THR A 233 -0.75 -12.09 -7.04
C THR A 233 -1.19 -13.13 -8.09
N VAL A 234 -2.38 -12.92 -8.66
CA VAL A 234 -2.88 -13.74 -9.78
C VAL A 234 -1.91 -13.72 -10.97
N SER A 235 -1.32 -12.56 -11.27
CA SER A 235 -0.34 -12.41 -12.35
C SER A 235 0.92 -13.23 -12.08
N GLN A 236 1.49 -13.10 -10.88
CA GLN A 236 2.68 -13.83 -10.45
C GLN A 236 2.45 -15.35 -10.46
N MET A 237 1.31 -15.79 -9.92
CA MET A 237 0.89 -17.20 -9.96
C MET A 237 0.81 -17.72 -11.40
N THR A 238 0.21 -16.94 -12.31
CA THR A 238 0.11 -17.32 -13.73
C THR A 238 1.49 -17.44 -14.38
N ARG A 239 2.43 -16.54 -14.07
CA ARG A 239 3.81 -16.63 -14.56
C ARG A 239 4.54 -17.87 -14.07
N VAL A 240 4.41 -18.20 -12.78
CA VAL A 240 5.00 -19.42 -12.20
C VAL A 240 4.38 -20.67 -12.82
N LYS A 241 3.04 -20.76 -12.89
CA LYS A 241 2.35 -21.88 -13.53
C LYS A 241 2.82 -22.06 -14.97
N ARG A 242 2.94 -20.97 -15.74
CA ARG A 242 3.47 -21.01 -17.11
C ARG A 242 4.89 -21.57 -17.16
N LEU A 243 5.78 -21.13 -16.27
CA LEU A 243 7.16 -21.67 -16.21
C LEU A 243 7.16 -23.19 -15.98
N LEU A 244 6.32 -23.67 -15.06
CA LEU A 244 6.25 -25.10 -14.69
C LEU A 244 5.56 -25.98 -15.73
N THR A 245 4.79 -25.40 -16.66
CA THR A 245 4.05 -26.15 -17.69
C THR A 245 4.64 -26.00 -19.10
N LEU A 246 5.81 -25.36 -19.26
CA LEU A 246 6.48 -25.28 -20.56
C LEU A 246 7.07 -26.65 -20.92
N GLU A 247 6.65 -27.19 -22.07
CA GLU A 247 7.18 -28.43 -22.64
C GLU A 247 8.44 -28.12 -23.49
N TRP A 248 9.45 -28.98 -23.41
CA TRP A 248 10.75 -28.86 -24.10
C TRP A 248 10.82 -29.65 -25.42
#